data_AF-A0A1U7GDY0-F1
#
_entry.id   AF-A0A1U7GDY0-F1
#
_cell.length_a   1.000
_cell.length_b   1.000
_cell.length_c   1.000
_cell.angle_alpha   90.00
_cell.angle_beta   90.00
_cell.angle_gamma   90.00
#
_symmetry.space_group_name_H-M   'P 1'
#
loop_
_entity.id
_entity.type
_entity.pdbx_description
1 polymer ?
#
loop_
_entity_poly.entity_id
_entity_poly.type
_entity_poly.pdbx_seq_one_letter_code
_entity_poly.pdbx_strand_id
1 'polypeptide(L)'
;MGEDDYLREIASHRIPAEELPYFLEMPSFRARWARLGLIDSDLHVLQMRLAARPDAGAVVAGTNGVRKLRFSAAGSNVGKSGAFRVF
;
A
#
# COMPACT_ATOMS: atom_id res chain seq x y z
N MET A 1 7.11 -7.22 15.58
CA MET A 1 5.82 -6.51 15.53
C MET A 1 4.74 -7.50 15.94
N GLY A 2 3.76 -7.06 16.73
CA GLY A 2 2.59 -7.84 17.07
C GLY A 2 1.46 -7.62 16.07
N GLU A 3 0.52 -8.55 16.00
CA GLU A 3 -0.72 -8.46 15.21
C GLU A 3 -1.48 -7.14 15.45
N ASP A 4 -1.42 -6.61 16.67
CA ASP A 4 -2.08 -5.38 17.10
C ASP A 4 -1.69 -4.13 16.30
N ASP A 5 -0.44 -4.03 15.84
CA ASP A 5 0.03 -2.84 15.10
C ASP A 5 -0.62 -2.77 13.72
N TYR A 6 -0.77 -3.92 13.05
CA TYR A 6 -1.48 -4.04 11.79
C TYR A 6 -2.97 -3.72 11.96
N LEU A 7 -3.59 -4.27 13.01
CA LEU A 7 -5.01 -4.04 13.29
C LEU A 7 -5.31 -2.56 13.53
N ARG A 8 -4.43 -1.86 14.26
CA ARG A 8 -4.56 -0.41 14.49
C ARG A 8 -4.47 0.39 13.18
N GLU A 9 -3.53 0.05 12.31
CA GLU A 9 -3.38 0.76 11.04
C GLU A 9 -4.58 0.52 10.12
N ILE A 10 -5.05 -0.72 10.02
CA ILE A 10 -6.25 -1.08 9.24
C ILE A 10 -7.46 -0.31 9.76
N ALA A 11 -7.70 -0.35 11.07
CA ALA A 11 -8.85 0.32 11.70
C ALA A 11 -8.83 1.86 11.57
N SER A 12 -7.67 2.46 11.29
CA SER A 12 -7.54 3.91 11.11
C SER A 12 -8.10 4.41 9.76
N HIS A 13 -8.33 3.50 8.80
CA HIS A 13 -8.82 3.84 7.47
C HIS A 13 -10.35 3.80 7.42
N ARG A 14 -10.99 4.93 7.12
CA ARG A 14 -12.42 4.96 6.80
C ARG A 14 -12.60 4.63 5.32
N ILE A 15 -13.16 3.45 5.05
CA ILE A 15 -13.49 3.02 3.69
C ILE A 15 -14.97 3.33 3.45
N PRO A 16 -15.32 4.07 2.38
CA PRO A 16 -16.72 4.29 2.03
C PRO A 16 -17.39 2.95 1.69
N ALA A 17 -18.51 2.66 2.35
CA ALA A 17 -19.20 1.37 2.23
C ALA A 17 -19.86 1.20 0.86
N GLU A 18 -20.08 2.30 0.13
CA GLU A 18 -20.81 2.28 -1.15
C GLU A 18 -19.93 1.82 -2.33
N GLU A 19 -18.60 1.96 -2.25
CA GLU A 19 -17.67 1.62 -3.34
C GLU A 19 -16.38 0.99 -2.80
N LEU A 20 -16.40 -0.34 -2.64
CA LEU A 20 -15.18 -1.09 -2.34
C LEU A 20 -14.35 -1.29 -3.62
N PRO A 21 -13.09 -0.85 -3.65
CA PRO A 21 -12.25 -1.04 -4.83
C PRO A 21 -11.84 -2.51 -4.99
N TYR A 22 -11.79 -2.94 -6.24
CA TYR A 22 -11.19 -4.21 -6.62
C TYR A 22 -9.70 -4.03 -6.90
N PHE A 23 -8.86 -4.87 -6.29
CA PHE A 23 -7.42 -4.86 -6.50
C PHE A 23 -7.01 -5.97 -7.46
N LEU A 24 -6.33 -5.59 -8.54
CA LEU A 24 -5.70 -6.52 -9.48
C LEU A 24 -4.18 -6.39 -9.36
N GLU A 25 -3.51 -7.50 -9.02
CA GLU A 25 -2.06 -7.55 -8.86
C GLU A 25 -1.40 -8.16 -10.10
N MET A 26 -0.44 -7.43 -10.66
CA MET A 26 0.39 -7.97 -11.75
C MET A 26 1.36 -9.02 -11.19
N PRO A 27 1.66 -10.11 -11.92
CA PRO A 27 2.61 -11.13 -11.46
C PRO A 27 3.99 -10.55 -11.09
N SER A 28 4.45 -9.54 -11.83
CA SER A 28 5.71 -8.84 -11.57
C SER A 28 5.69 -8.03 -10.27
N PHE A 29 4.53 -7.45 -9.92
CA PHE A 29 4.32 -6.76 -8.65
C PHE A 29 4.46 -7.75 -7.49
N ARG A 30 3.75 -8.89 -7.58
CA ARG A 30 3.77 -9.93 -6.55
C ARG A 30 5.16 -10.52 -6.33
N ALA A 31 5.86 -10.84 -7.42
CA ALA A 31 7.22 -11.35 -7.36
C ALA A 31 8.19 -10.35 -6.71
N ARG A 32 8.01 -9.05 -6.96
CA ARG A 32 8.84 -8.00 -6.36
C ARG A 32 8.50 -7.77 -4.90
N TRP A 33 7.23 -7.82 -4.53
CA TRP A 33 6.76 -7.74 -3.15
C TRP A 33 7.46 -8.77 -2.25
N ALA A 34 7.42 -10.03 -2.66
CA ALA A 34 8.09 -11.13 -1.96
C ALA A 34 9.61 -10.95 -1.86
N ARG A 35 10.26 -10.50 -2.96
CA ARG A 35 11.72 -10.24 -2.97
C ARG A 35 12.14 -9.12 -2.02
N LEU A 36 11.25 -8.19 -1.71
CA LEU A 36 11.47 -7.11 -0.76
C LEU A 36 11.21 -7.54 0.70
N GLY A 37 10.82 -8.79 0.93
CA GLY A 37 10.51 -9.32 2.26
C GLY A 37 9.17 -8.81 2.83
N LEU A 38 8.31 -8.25 1.99
CA LEU A 38 7.00 -7.77 2.38
C LEU A 38 6.00 -8.94 2.41
N ILE A 39 5.15 -8.97 3.42
CA ILE A 39 4.17 -10.05 3.66
C ILE A 39 2.75 -9.63 3.28
N ASP A 40 1.79 -10.55 3.41
CA ASP A 40 0.39 -10.31 3.07
C ASP A 40 -0.26 -9.25 3.96
N SER A 41 0.11 -9.19 5.24
CA SER A 41 -0.36 -8.15 6.15
C SER A 41 0.08 -6.75 5.70
N ASP A 42 1.31 -6.61 5.17
CA ASP A 42 1.78 -5.34 4.60
C ASP A 42 0.98 -4.97 3.35
N LEU A 43 0.66 -5.97 2.51
CA LEU A 43 -0.13 -5.75 1.31
C LEU A 43 -1.53 -5.28 1.70
N HIS A 44 -2.13 -5.91 2.70
CA HIS A 44 -3.46 -5.55 3.16
C HIS A 44 -3.50 -4.11 3.69
N VAL A 45 -2.48 -3.69 4.44
CA VAL A 45 -2.32 -2.28 4.86
C VAL A 45 -2.25 -1.34 3.66
N LEU A 46 -1.46 -1.67 2.63
CA LEU A 46 -1.41 -0.89 1.39
C LEU A 46 -2.78 -0.80 0.70
N GLN A 47 -3.51 -1.93 0.60
CA GLN A 47 -4.83 -1.98 -0.01
C GLN A 47 -5.85 -1.14 0.76
N MET A 48 -5.87 -1.21 2.09
CA MET A 48 -6.78 -0.38 2.91
C MET A 48 -6.48 1.11 2.75
N ARG A 49 -5.19 1.47 2.64
CA ARG A 49 -4.77 2.85 2.37
C ARG A 49 -5.25 3.34 1.01
N LEU A 50 -5.09 2.53 -0.03
CA LEU A 50 -5.57 2.86 -1.38
C LEU A 50 -7.10 2.87 -1.45
N ALA A 51 -7.78 2.00 -0.68
CA ALA A 51 -9.23 1.99 -0.62
C ALA A 51 -9.81 3.25 0.02
N ALA A 52 -9.18 3.74 1.08
CA ALA A 52 -9.59 5.00 1.71
C ALA A 52 -9.21 6.25 0.91
N ARG A 53 -8.12 6.20 0.11
CA ARG A 53 -7.68 7.31 -0.75
C ARG A 53 -7.17 6.78 -2.11
N PRO A 54 -8.07 6.55 -3.08
CA PRO A 54 -7.71 6.04 -4.40
C PRO A 54 -6.79 6.98 -5.20
N ASP A 55 -6.81 8.27 -4.88
CA ASP A 55 -5.96 9.30 -5.50
C ASP A 55 -4.60 9.44 -4.81
N ALA A 56 -4.28 8.60 -3.82
CA ALA A 56 -3.00 8.65 -3.11
C ALA A 56 -1.80 8.47 -4.06
N GLY A 57 -0.74 9.22 -3.78
CA GLY A 57 0.49 9.21 -4.58
C GLY A 57 0.52 10.30 -5.65
N ALA A 58 1.71 10.51 -6.21
CA ALA A 58 1.91 11.51 -7.24
C ALA A 58 1.74 10.88 -8.63
N VAL A 59 0.98 11.55 -9.51
CA VAL A 59 0.89 11.15 -10.92
C VAL A 59 2.28 11.18 -11.55
N VAL A 60 2.64 10.11 -12.26
CA VAL A 60 3.88 10.03 -13.02
C VAL A 60 3.63 10.67 -14.39
N ALA A 61 4.42 11.68 -14.75
CA ALA A 61 4.27 12.34 -16.05
C ALA A 61 4.56 11.35 -17.20
N GLY A 62 3.78 11.43 -18.28
CA GLY A 62 3.96 10.60 -19.47
C GLY A 62 3.43 9.16 -19.37
N THR A 63 2.74 8.79 -18.29
CA THR A 63 2.21 7.42 -18.07
C THR A 63 0.69 7.32 -18.16
N ASN A 64 0.01 8.37 -18.62
CA ASN A 64 -1.46 8.43 -18.70
C ASN A 64 -2.17 8.13 -17.36
N GLY A 65 -1.60 8.57 -16.23
CA GLY A 65 -2.29 8.55 -14.94
C GLY A 65 -1.78 7.54 -13.91
N VAL A 66 -0.72 6.77 -14.20
CA VAL A 66 -0.08 5.91 -13.18
C VAL A 66 0.39 6.77 -12.00
N ARG A 67 0.08 6.35 -10.77
CA ARG A 67 0.43 7.06 -9.54
C ARG A 67 1.54 6.34 -8.80
N LYS A 68 2.51 7.10 -8.29
CA LYS A 68 3.59 6.59 -7.45
C LYS A 68 3.33 6.93 -5.99
N LEU A 69 3.18 5.89 -5.17
CA LEU A 69 3.03 5.98 -3.72
C LEU A 69 4.33 5.58 -3.01
N ARG A 70 4.67 6.28 -1.93
CA ARG A 70 5.70 5.83 -0.99
C ARG A 70 5.02 5.04 0.12
N PHE A 71 5.41 3.78 0.25
CA PHE A 71 4.86 2.82 1.21
C PHE A 71 5.94 2.40 2.21
N SER A 72 5.63 2.50 3.49
CA SER A 72 6.42 1.93 4.56
C SER A 72 5.55 0.86 5.21
N ALA A 73 6.08 -0.35 5.35
CA ALA A 73 5.40 -1.40 6.09
C ALA A 73 5.18 -0.96 7.55
N ALA A 74 4.05 -1.39 8.13
CA ALA A 74 3.68 -1.09 9.51
C ALA A 74 4.86 -1.42 10.45
N GLY A 75 5.26 -0.44 11.26
CA GLY A 75 6.42 -0.46 12.18
C GLY A 75 7.73 -1.02 11.64
N SER A 76 7.95 -0.92 10.33
CA SER A 76 9.30 -0.71 9.84
C SER A 76 9.83 0.58 10.49
N ASN A 77 10.94 0.53 11.23
CA ASN A 77 11.64 1.73 11.75
C ASN A 77 12.30 2.55 10.61
N VAL A 78 11.72 2.45 9.42
CA VAL A 78 12.25 2.91 8.17
C VAL A 78 11.57 4.23 7.87
N GLY A 79 12.30 5.31 8.17
CA GLY A 79 11.88 6.66 7.81
C GLY A 79 11.73 6.84 6.30
N LYS A 80 11.39 8.07 5.89
CA LYS A 80 11.08 8.45 4.49
C LYS A 80 12.10 7.96 3.45
N SER A 81 13.37 7.78 3.83
CA SER A 81 14.46 7.34 2.96
C SER A 81 14.41 5.85 2.58
N GLY A 82 13.85 4.98 3.41
CA GLY A 82 13.77 3.54 3.10
C GLY A 82 12.37 3.06 2.71
N ALA A 83 11.41 3.98 2.54
CA ALA A 83 10.09 3.63 2.04
C ALA A 83 10.16 3.02 0.63
N PHE A 84 9.41 1.95 0.42
CA PHE A 84 9.20 1.30 -0.86
C PHE A 84 8.39 2.22 -1.80
N ARG A 85 8.58 2.04 -3.11
CA ARG A 85 7.84 2.78 -4.14
C ARG A 85 6.87 1.82 -4.81
N VAL A 86 5.58 2.12 -4.69
CA VAL A 86 4.46 1.38 -5.30
C VAL A 86 3.96 2.19 -6.50
N PHE A 87 3.64 1.51 -7.59
CA PHE A 87 3.13 2.06 -8.85
C PHE A 87 1.89 1.30 -9.27
#